data_AF-A0A2G3E4N0-F1
#
_entry.id   AF-A0A2G3E4N0-F1
#
_cell.length_a   1.000
_cell.length_b   1.000
_cell.length_c   1.000
_cell.angle_alpha   90.00
_cell.angle_beta   90.00
_cell.angle_gamma   90.00
#
_symmetry.space_group_name_H-M   'P 1'
#
loop_
_entity.id
_entity.type
_entity.pdbx_description
1 polymer ?
#
loop_
_entity_poly.entity_id
_entity_poly.type
_entity_poly.pdbx_seq_one_letter_code
_entity_poly.pdbx_strand_id
1 'polypeptide(L)' 'MANKKGVSSKTHTQKELNDYANQNNPNNKAYKARVANEKNMKKTSNNAKRQAKLEAELGVSYPLDWMCYSNPFD' A
#
# COMPACT_ATOMS: atom_id res chain seq x y z
N MET A 1 53.26 4.41 8.71
CA MET A 1 52.38 5.13 7.75
C MET A 1 50.98 5.17 8.32
N ALA A 2 50.41 6.37 8.51
CA ALA A 2 49.07 6.52 9.06
C ALA A 2 48.03 6.10 8.00
N ASN A 3 47.18 5.13 8.34
CA ASN A 3 46.04 4.74 7.52
C ASN A 3 45.11 5.95 7.36
N LYS A 4 45.21 6.64 6.23
CA LYS A 4 44.27 7.70 5.85
C LYS A 4 42.89 7.06 5.74
N LYS A 5 42.05 7.25 6.76
CA LYS A 5 40.62 6.94 6.69
C LYS A 5 40.01 7.90 5.67
N GLY A 6 40.04 7.50 4.40
CA GLY A 6 39.37 8.21 3.33
C GLY A 6 37.88 8.29 3.64
N VAL A 7 37.33 9.50 3.66
CA VAL A 7 35.89 9.70 3.64
C VAL A 7 35.39 9.04 2.36
N SER A 8 34.46 8.08 2.48
CA SER A 8 33.91 7.38 1.32
C SER A 8 33.25 8.39 0.38
N SER A 9 33.77 8.54 -0.84
CA SER A 9 33.33 9.51 -1.86
C SER A 9 32.10 9.04 -2.64
N LYS A 10 31.17 8.35 -1.96
CA LYS A 10 29.93 7.86 -2.58
C LYS A 10 28.91 8.99 -2.65
N THR A 11 29.13 9.92 -3.58
CA THR A 11 28.14 10.94 -3.93
C THR A 11 27.04 10.29 -4.75
N HIS A 12 25.77 10.58 -4.45
CA HIS A 12 24.65 10.11 -5.25
C HIS A 12 24.80 10.56 -6.70
N THR A 13 24.47 9.66 -7.63
CA THR A 13 24.35 10.00 -9.05
C THR A 13 23.23 11.02 -9.24
N GLN A 14 23.35 11.86 -10.27
CA GLN A 14 22.27 12.82 -10.60
C GLN A 14 20.93 12.10 -10.83
N LYS A 15 20.97 10.85 -11.32
CA LYS A 15 19.79 10.01 -11.48
C LYS A 15 19.14 9.69 -10.13
N GLU A 16 19.91 9.28 -9.13
CA GLU A 16 19.38 9.00 -7.78
C GLU A 16 18.79 10.25 -7.12
N LEU A 17 19.44 11.41 -7.30
CA LEU A 17 18.91 12.69 -6.81
C LEU A 17 17.60 13.08 -7.50
N ASN A 18 17.53 12.90 -8.82
CA ASN A 18 16.32 13.17 -9.60
C ASN A 18 15.20 12.19 -9.23
N ASP A 19 15.51 10.90 -9.12
CA ASP A 19 14.56 9.87 -8.72
C ASP A 19 14.01 10.16 -7.32
N TYR A 20 14.87 10.56 -6.37
CA TYR A 20 14.46 10.98 -5.03
C TYR A 20 13.57 12.22 -5.05
N ALA A 21 13.95 13.27 -5.78
CA ALA A 21 13.13 14.48 -5.92
C ALA A 21 11.77 14.20 -6.59
N ASN A 22 11.73 13.26 -7.52
CA ASN A 22 10.53 12.86 -8.25
C ASN A 22 9.52 12.08 -7.41
N GLN A 23 9.91 11.52 -6.25
CA GLN A 23 8.99 10.81 -5.35
C GLN A 23 7.96 11.74 -4.71
N ASN A 24 8.32 13.01 -4.49
CA ASN A 24 7.46 14.00 -3.83
C ASN A 24 6.99 15.11 -4.76
N ASN A 25 7.31 15.04 -6.05
CA ASN A 25 6.90 16.06 -7.03
C ASN A 25 5.41 15.87 -7.41
N PRO A 26 4.51 16.82 -7.09
CA PRO A 26 3.09 16.73 -7.42
C PRO A 26 2.80 16.65 -8.92
N ASN A 27 3.75 17.08 -9.77
CA ASN A 27 3.62 17.05 -11.22
C ASN A 27 4.05 15.70 -11.84
N ASN A 28 4.65 14.80 -11.07
CA ASN A 28 5.03 13.48 -11.55
C ASN A 28 3.79 12.58 -11.74
N LYS A 29 3.70 11.91 -12.89
CA LYS A 29 2.66 10.91 -13.19
C LYS A 29 2.59 9.81 -12.12
N ALA A 30 3.75 9.34 -11.64
CA ALA A 30 3.82 8.29 -10.62
C ALA A 30 3.21 8.74 -9.28
N TYR A 31 3.47 9.99 -8.87
CA TYR A 31 2.90 10.57 -7.64
C TYR A 31 1.37 10.67 -7.73
N LYS A 32 0.86 11.20 -8.85
CA LYS A 32 -0.59 11.31 -9.10
C LYS A 32 -1.27 9.95 -9.08
N ALA A 33 -0.66 8.93 -9.71
CA ALA A 33 -1.18 7.57 -9.70
C ALA A 33 -1.25 6.99 -8.27
N ARG A 34 -0.19 7.18 -7.46
CA ARG A 34 -0.17 6.72 -6.06
C ARG A 34 -1.29 7.35 -5.25
N VAL A 35 -1.47 8.68 -5.33
CA VAL A 35 -2.51 9.40 -4.58
C VAL A 35 -3.92 8.96 -5.02
N ALA A 36 -4.15 8.78 -6.31
CA ALA A 36 -5.43 8.28 -6.82
C ALA A 36 -5.73 6.85 -6.33
N ASN A 37 -4.75 5.96 -6.38
CA ASN A 37 -4.87 4.59 -5.87
C ASN A 37 -5.16 4.58 -4.37
N GLU A 38 -4.43 5.37 -3.59
CA GLU A 38 -4.65 5.49 -2.14
C GLU A 38 -6.08 5.98 -1.82
N LYS A 39 -6.59 6.96 -2.58
CA LYS A 39 -7.96 7.45 -2.44
C LYS A 39 -8.99 6.38 -2.80
N ASN A 40 -8.75 5.60 -3.85
CA ASN A 40 -9.64 4.53 -4.28
C ASN A 40 -9.65 3.37 -3.28
N MET A 41 -8.49 2.96 -2.76
CA MET A 41 -8.40 1.93 -1.72
C MET A 41 -9.16 2.33 -0.45
N LYS A 42 -9.04 3.59 -0.02
CA LYS A 42 -9.81 4.12 1.12
C LYS A 42 -11.32 4.13 0.86
N LYS A 43 -11.76 4.36 -0.38
CA LYS A 43 -13.19 4.30 -0.72
C LYS A 43 -13.71 2.86 -0.70
N THR A 44 -12.98 1.92 -1.29
CA THR A 44 -13.35 0.51 -1.29
C THR A 44 -13.45 -0.05 0.12
N SER A 45 -12.50 0.28 1.01
CA SER A 45 -12.55 -0.19 2.40
C SER A 45 -13.73 0.40 3.19
N ASN A 46 -14.08 1.67 2.94
CA ASN A 46 -15.24 2.28 3.58
C ASN A 46 -16.56 1.73 3.04
N ASN A 47 -16.65 1.43 1.74
CA ASN A 47 -17.83 0.77 1.16
C ASN A 47 -17.98 -0.67 1.69
N ALA A 48 -16.89 -1.43 1.77
CA ALA A 48 -16.91 -2.77 2.36
C ALA A 48 -17.38 -2.75 3.83
N LYS A 49 -16.90 -1.79 4.64
CA LYS A 49 -17.36 -1.62 6.02
C LYS A 49 -18.83 -1.26 6.13
N ARG A 50 -19.34 -0.39 5.22
CA ARG A 50 -20.77 -0.02 5.17
C ARG A 50 -21.64 -1.19 4.76
N GLN A 51 -21.20 -1.96 3.77
CA GLN A 51 -21.89 -3.16 3.30
C GLN A 51 -21.97 -4.21 4.41
N ALA A 52 -20.86 -4.52 5.07
CA ALA A 52 -20.83 -5.45 6.20
C ALA A 52 -21.73 -4.99 7.36
N LYS A 53 -21.78 -3.67 7.64
CA LYS A 53 -22.68 -3.11 8.65
C LYS A 53 -24.16 -3.29 8.26
N LEU A 54 -24.52 -3.04 7.00
CA LEU A 54 -25.88 -3.24 6.49
C LEU A 54 -26.28 -4.72 6.53
N GLU A 55 -25.40 -5.64 6.15
CA GLU A 55 -25.65 -7.08 6.20
C GLU A 55 -25.84 -7.59 7.64
N ALA A 56 -25.10 -7.04 8.60
CA ALA A 56 -25.30 -7.32 10.02
C ALA A 56 -26.63 -6.76 10.55
N GLU A 57 -27.00 -5.53 10.18
CA GLU A 57 -28.29 -4.92 10.57
C GLU A 57 -29.50 -5.64 9.95
N LEU A 58 -29.39 -6.08 8.70
CA LEU A 58 -30.44 -6.81 7.98
C LEU A 58 -30.44 -8.31 8.30
N GLY A 59 -29.49 -8.81 9.10
CA GLY A 59 -29.36 -10.22 9.43
C GLY A 59 -29.00 -11.13 8.25
N VAL A 60 -28.53 -10.55 7.14
CA VAL A 60 -28.09 -11.27 5.91
C VAL A 60 -26.59 -11.58 5.94
N SER A 61 -25.94 -11.33 7.08
CA SER A 61 -24.59 -11.82 7.36
C SER A 61 -24.59 -13.34 7.30
N TYR A 62 -24.29 -13.90 6.13
CA TYR A 62 -24.08 -15.34 5.96
C TYR A 62 -22.98 -15.77 6.95
N PRO A 63 -23.27 -16.66 7.92
CA PRO A 63 -22.23 -17.19 8.77
C PRO A 63 -21.23 -17.91 7.86
N LEU A 64 -19.99 -17.42 7.80
CA LEU A 64 -18.91 -18.08 7.05
C LEU A 64 -18.59 -19.50 7.58
N ASP A 65 -19.32 -19.98 8.58
CA ASP A 65 -19.26 -21.34 9.13
C ASP A 65 -19.29 -22.42 8.06
N TRP A 66 -20.02 -22.22 6.95
CA TRP A 66 -20.05 -23.18 5.84
C TRP A 66 -18.71 -23.31 5.09
N MET A 67 -17.84 -22.29 5.13
CA MET A 67 -16.48 -22.35 4.58
C MET A 67 -15.48 -23.03 5.52
N CYS A 68 -15.87 -23.33 6.77
CA CYS A 68 -15.05 -24.04 7.74
C CYS A 68 -15.23 -25.57 7.69
N TYR A 69 -16.24 -26.07 6.98
CA TYR A 69 -16.51 -27.52 6.83
C TYR A 69 -15.92 -28.16 5.58
N SER A 70 -15.13 -27.42 4.80
CA SER A 70 -14.39 -27.98 3.67
C SER A 70 -12.93 -28.28 4.04
N ASN A 71 -12.70 -28.94 5.17
CA ASN A 71 -11.42 -29.61 5.39
C ASN A 71 -11.45 -30.91 4.56
N PRO A 72 -10.64 -31.05 3.50
CA PRO A 72 -10.68 -32.22 2.61
C PRO A 72 -10.05 -33.49 3.22
N PHE A 73 -9.81 -33.50 4.54
CA PHE A 73 -9.13 -34.57 5.27
C PHE A 73 -9.93 -35.05 6.50
N ASP A 74 -11.23 -34.74 6.57
CA ASP A 74 -12.17 -35.35 7.53
C ASP A 74 -12.95 -36.49 6.84
#